data_AF-A0A2B7Y009-F1
#
_entry.id   AF-A0A2B7Y009-F1
#
_cell.length_a   1.000
_cell.length_b   1.000
_cell.length_c   1.000
_cell.angle_alpha   90.00
_cell.angle_beta   90.00
_cell.angle_gamma   90.00
#
_symmetry.space_group_name_H-M   'P 1'
#
loop_
_entity.id
_entity.type
_entity.pdbx_description
1 polymer ?
#
loop_
_entity_poly.entity_id
_entity_poly.type
_entity_poly.pdbx_seq_one_letter_code
_entity_poly.pdbx_strand_id
1 'polypeptide(L)'
;MRLFQLALWSLTIVGLTGVLAEHAATDAATDAAKEVIKDAVKDAVKDAVEDAICHECEEKKPPPPPPPKIPRCTNDCQRRKPPEGQCMVTYSCSGHCGIVAIPHLTGASMECDYAEVTVGPDGSIIDQCCDPPECPVGGLSKNDEYGCPAIDGSIKQFGGKYYKYHCDSAFCASTVSAVSTTETLKECAEKCAKDPACKMVSHHNKKCILATKVGTVEKKKLGSVVLEPIDKPGPGPDHNSDCIDKAVRIIEGMEFRLHCDTRISDPKTCKTNPAKSPEECAKQCSDSITCVSASFSSGNCCISNSKPSPVKEPGTIGLEPMPGYGCPHVDWAVKDIGGVVYEYHCDAWLTSNSQWTQVKVANEIECALKCTNDPACTGISLRGQQCYLATAPIKLGAKGDWVAMMPIKGKKPDPNPDINPDHKTPPEGQLVLPECKAAHNHQFSYNGHTYKVDCYRWVGGDGFQTATKNSLADCVKMCAEHNNCVALHYLPSQKFCAIHDSIPREGTRNDYGTAYVWRIH
;
A
#
# COMPACT_ATOMS: atom_id res chain seq x y z
N MET A 1 87.08 -42.30 5.36
CA MET A 1 86.64 -41.24 4.43
C MET A 1 85.50 -41.66 3.49
N ARG A 2 85.55 -42.83 2.80
CA ARG A 2 84.45 -43.24 1.90
C ARG A 2 83.10 -43.55 2.58
N LEU A 3 83.10 -44.03 3.82
CA LEU A 3 81.86 -44.26 4.60
C LEU A 3 81.15 -42.97 5.03
N PHE A 4 81.89 -41.86 5.20
CA PHE A 4 81.32 -40.57 5.60
C PHE A 4 80.65 -39.85 4.43
N GLN A 5 81.13 -40.06 3.19
CA GLN A 5 80.51 -39.49 1.99
C GLN A 5 79.18 -40.18 1.63
N LEU A 6 79.03 -41.48 1.89
CA LEU A 6 77.76 -42.20 1.67
C LEU A 6 76.67 -41.76 2.65
N ALA A 7 77.01 -41.54 3.93
CA ALA A 7 76.04 -41.07 4.92
C ALA A 7 75.52 -39.65 4.62
N LEU A 8 76.39 -38.75 4.15
CA LEU A 8 75.98 -37.40 3.74
C LEU A 8 75.08 -37.40 2.50
N TRP A 9 75.33 -38.30 1.54
CA TRP A 9 74.48 -38.45 0.35
C TRP A 9 73.08 -39.00 0.67
N SER A 10 72.97 -39.96 1.61
CA SER A 10 71.67 -40.47 2.05
C SER A 10 70.84 -39.41 2.77
N LEU A 11 71.47 -38.53 3.56
CA LEU A 11 70.76 -37.44 4.26
C LEU A 11 70.27 -36.33 3.32
N THR A 12 70.95 -36.08 2.19
CA THR A 12 70.48 -35.07 1.21
C THR A 12 69.29 -35.57 0.39
N ILE A 13 69.25 -36.87 0.07
CA ILE A 13 68.15 -37.46 -0.72
C ILE A 13 66.85 -37.51 0.09
N VAL A 14 66.92 -37.84 1.40
CA VAL A 14 65.73 -37.87 2.26
C VAL A 14 65.13 -36.47 2.48
N GLY A 15 65.98 -35.43 2.58
CA GLY A 15 65.52 -34.05 2.71
C GLY A 15 64.83 -33.50 1.46
N LEU A 16 65.31 -33.84 0.26
CA LEU A 16 64.73 -33.37 -1.00
C LEU A 16 63.37 -34.04 -1.32
N THR A 17 63.19 -35.31 -0.94
CA THR A 17 61.91 -36.01 -1.13
C THR A 17 60.79 -35.50 -0.20
N GLY A 18 61.14 -35.00 0.99
CA GLY A 18 60.15 -34.45 1.93
C GLY A 18 59.55 -33.12 1.44
N VAL A 19 60.38 -32.21 0.92
CA VAL A 19 59.93 -30.87 0.49
C VAL A 19 59.06 -30.93 -0.79
N LEU A 20 59.36 -31.86 -1.69
CA LEU A 20 58.55 -32.08 -2.90
C LEU A 20 57.19 -32.73 -2.58
N ALA A 21 57.12 -33.60 -1.57
CA ALA A 21 55.85 -34.20 -1.13
C ALA A 21 54.94 -33.18 -0.43
N GLU A 22 55.52 -32.23 0.32
CA GLU A 22 54.77 -31.20 1.04
C GLU A 22 54.17 -30.16 0.09
N HIS A 23 54.89 -29.75 -0.97
CA HIS A 23 54.35 -28.85 -2.01
C HIS A 23 53.25 -29.52 -2.87
N ALA A 24 53.43 -30.79 -3.24
CA ALA A 24 52.42 -31.51 -4.00
C ALA A 24 51.12 -31.72 -3.21
N ALA A 25 51.21 -31.88 -1.88
CA ALA A 25 50.04 -32.01 -1.02
C ALA A 25 49.26 -30.69 -0.90
N THR A 26 49.94 -29.54 -0.85
CA THR A 26 49.27 -28.23 -0.80
C THR A 26 48.57 -27.87 -2.10
N ASP A 27 49.15 -28.18 -3.26
CA ASP A 27 48.52 -27.90 -4.55
C ASP A 27 47.28 -28.78 -4.76
N ALA A 28 47.38 -30.07 -4.42
CA ALA A 28 46.24 -30.99 -4.49
C ALA A 28 45.11 -30.61 -3.52
N ALA A 29 45.44 -30.15 -2.30
CA ALA A 29 44.44 -29.68 -1.34
C ALA A 29 43.74 -28.39 -1.81
N THR A 30 44.45 -27.50 -2.49
CA THR A 30 43.90 -26.23 -2.98
C THR A 30 42.94 -26.46 -4.15
N ASP A 31 43.26 -27.38 -5.05
CA ASP A 31 42.37 -27.71 -6.18
C ASP A 31 41.16 -28.53 -5.73
N ALA A 32 41.31 -29.43 -4.74
CA ALA A 32 40.18 -30.11 -4.13
C ALA A 32 39.23 -29.13 -3.39
N ALA A 33 39.77 -28.15 -2.68
CA ALA A 33 38.97 -27.12 -2.01
C ALA A 33 38.19 -26.25 -3.00
N LYS A 34 38.77 -25.93 -4.16
CA LYS A 34 38.07 -25.15 -5.20
C LYS A 34 36.86 -25.89 -5.77
N GLU A 35 36.96 -27.19 -6.05
CA GLU A 35 35.83 -27.95 -6.58
C GLU A 35 34.74 -28.15 -5.50
N VAL A 36 35.10 -28.36 -4.23
CA VAL A 36 34.12 -28.42 -3.13
C VAL A 36 33.38 -27.10 -2.93
N ILE A 37 34.09 -25.96 -3.01
CA ILE A 37 33.46 -24.63 -2.91
C ILE A 37 32.55 -24.37 -4.11
N LYS A 38 32.95 -24.79 -5.32
CA LYS A 38 32.16 -24.61 -6.53
C LYS A 38 30.87 -25.42 -6.50
N ASP A 39 30.90 -26.65 -6.00
CA ASP A 39 29.70 -27.47 -5.83
C ASP A 39 28.79 -26.92 -4.73
N ALA A 40 29.34 -26.49 -3.59
CA ALA A 40 28.55 -25.86 -2.51
C ALA A 40 27.90 -24.54 -2.96
N VAL A 41 28.60 -23.72 -3.76
CA VAL A 41 28.04 -22.49 -4.35
C VAL A 41 26.95 -22.83 -5.37
N LYS A 42 27.13 -23.88 -6.18
CA LYS A 42 26.15 -24.32 -7.17
C LYS A 42 24.86 -24.82 -6.52
N ASP A 43 24.96 -25.59 -5.44
CA ASP A 43 23.81 -26.08 -4.69
C ASP A 43 23.10 -24.94 -3.95
N ALA A 44 23.84 -24.03 -3.30
CA ALA A 44 23.27 -22.85 -2.65
C ALA A 44 22.59 -21.89 -3.65
N VAL A 45 23.14 -21.76 -4.87
CA VAL A 45 22.51 -21.00 -5.96
C VAL A 45 21.26 -21.72 -6.43
N LYS A 46 21.28 -23.05 -6.60
CA LYS A 46 20.13 -23.81 -7.05
C LYS A 46 18.95 -23.71 -6.08
N ASP A 47 19.18 -23.91 -4.79
CA ASP A 47 18.13 -23.79 -3.75
C ASP A 47 17.62 -22.34 -3.65
N ALA A 48 18.51 -21.35 -3.77
CA ALA A 48 18.12 -19.94 -3.74
C ALA A 48 17.33 -19.50 -4.98
N VAL A 49 17.53 -20.19 -6.11
CA VAL A 49 16.88 -19.96 -7.41
C VAL A 49 15.50 -20.63 -7.45
N GLU A 50 15.37 -21.86 -6.92
CA GLU A 50 14.09 -22.57 -6.85
C GLU A 50 13.04 -21.85 -5.97
N ASP A 51 13.45 -21.18 -4.90
CA ASP A 51 12.54 -20.33 -4.08
C ASP A 51 12.21 -18.95 -4.70
N ALA A 52 12.99 -18.50 -5.69
CA ALA A 52 12.88 -17.16 -6.27
C ALA A 52 12.12 -17.13 -7.60
N ILE A 53 12.09 -18.23 -8.33
CA ILE A 53 11.47 -18.33 -9.66
C ILE A 53 9.94 -18.43 -9.56
N CYS A 54 9.24 -17.73 -10.45
CA CYS A 54 7.78 -17.77 -10.59
C CYS A 54 7.31 -19.14 -11.13
N HIS A 55 6.13 -19.58 -10.69
CA HIS A 55 5.51 -20.86 -11.10
C HIS A 55 5.41 -21.04 -12.62
N GLU A 56 5.37 -19.96 -13.41
CA GLU A 56 5.29 -20.01 -14.88
C GLU A 56 6.52 -20.64 -15.56
N CYS A 57 7.69 -20.67 -14.90
CA CYS A 57 8.89 -21.30 -15.47
C CYS A 57 8.87 -22.84 -15.35
N GLU A 58 8.00 -23.41 -14.52
CA GLU A 58 7.87 -24.86 -14.34
C GLU A 58 6.96 -25.54 -15.39
N GLU A 59 6.20 -24.79 -16.19
CA GLU A 59 5.14 -25.32 -17.07
C GLU A 59 5.63 -26.05 -18.35
N LYS A 60 6.90 -26.46 -18.44
CA LYS A 60 7.40 -27.32 -19.54
C LYS A 60 7.28 -28.83 -19.28
N LYS A 61 6.41 -29.28 -18.37
CA LYS A 61 6.07 -30.71 -18.19
C LYS A 61 4.72 -31.05 -18.88
N PRO A 62 4.57 -32.25 -19.46
CA PRO A 62 3.33 -32.64 -20.13
C PRO A 62 2.15 -32.67 -19.14
N PRO A 63 0.94 -32.24 -19.56
CA PRO A 63 -0.17 -32.03 -18.63
C PRO A 63 -0.76 -33.36 -18.12
N PRO A 64 -1.21 -33.41 -16.85
CA PRO A 64 -1.97 -34.53 -16.32
C PRO A 64 -3.40 -34.59 -16.93
N PRO A 65 -4.05 -35.77 -16.92
CA PRO A 65 -5.37 -35.96 -17.52
C PRO A 65 -6.45 -35.12 -16.83
N PRO A 66 -7.46 -34.65 -17.59
CA PRO A 66 -8.44 -33.68 -17.09
C PRO A 66 -9.39 -34.30 -16.05
N PRO A 67 -9.77 -33.53 -15.00
CA PRO A 67 -10.76 -33.95 -14.02
C PRO A 67 -12.19 -34.00 -14.60
N PRO A 68 -13.11 -34.75 -13.97
CA PRO A 68 -14.48 -34.94 -14.45
C PRO A 68 -15.29 -33.63 -14.48
N LYS A 69 -16.11 -33.48 -15.53
CA LYS A 69 -16.88 -32.26 -15.84
C LYS A 69 -17.99 -31.98 -14.83
N ILE A 70 -18.02 -30.74 -14.33
CA ILE A 70 -19.15 -30.13 -13.62
C ILE A 70 -20.17 -29.63 -14.67
N PRO A 71 -21.51 -29.73 -14.45
CA PRO A 71 -22.50 -29.37 -15.46
C PRO A 71 -22.52 -27.85 -15.70
N ARG A 72 -22.32 -27.43 -16.97
CA ARG A 72 -22.63 -26.08 -17.45
C ARG A 72 -23.90 -26.12 -18.31
N CYS A 73 -24.57 -24.98 -18.40
CA CYS A 73 -25.82 -24.75 -19.12
C CYS A 73 -25.88 -25.43 -20.50
N THR A 74 -27.06 -25.91 -20.85
CA THR A 74 -27.41 -26.75 -22.01
C THR A 74 -26.84 -26.26 -23.36
N ASN A 75 -26.48 -27.23 -24.21
CA ASN A 75 -25.69 -27.12 -25.44
C ASN A 75 -26.31 -26.32 -26.62
N ASP A 76 -27.45 -25.64 -26.47
CA ASP A 76 -28.18 -25.04 -27.60
C ASP A 76 -28.11 -23.51 -27.72
N CYS A 77 -27.32 -22.82 -26.90
CA CYS A 77 -27.07 -21.40 -27.12
C CYS A 77 -25.90 -21.18 -28.11
N GLN A 78 -26.18 -21.27 -29.42
CA GLN A 78 -25.25 -20.78 -30.44
C GLN A 78 -25.04 -19.27 -30.25
N ARG A 79 -23.86 -18.88 -29.75
CA ARG A 79 -23.43 -17.48 -29.70
C ARG A 79 -23.37 -16.91 -31.12
N ARG A 80 -24.22 -15.93 -31.44
CA ARG A 80 -24.08 -15.16 -32.68
C ARG A 80 -22.84 -14.29 -32.57
N LYS A 81 -22.00 -14.30 -33.61
CA LYS A 81 -20.83 -13.42 -33.71
C LYS A 81 -21.32 -11.96 -33.79
N PRO A 82 -20.83 -11.04 -32.93
CA PRO A 82 -21.20 -9.63 -33.04
C PRO A 82 -20.78 -9.06 -34.41
N PRO A 83 -21.54 -8.07 -34.93
CA PRO A 83 -21.07 -7.21 -36.02
C PRO A 83 -19.77 -6.50 -35.63
N GLU A 84 -18.90 -6.26 -36.62
CA GLU A 84 -17.62 -5.58 -36.43
C GLU A 84 -17.83 -4.19 -35.81
N GLY A 85 -17.16 -3.91 -34.67
CA GLY A 85 -17.23 -2.61 -33.98
C GLY A 85 -18.29 -2.47 -32.87
N GLN A 86 -18.93 -3.56 -32.42
CA GLN A 86 -19.87 -3.54 -31.29
C GLN A 86 -19.40 -4.41 -30.13
N CYS A 87 -19.52 -3.88 -28.90
CA CYS A 87 -19.34 -4.65 -27.66
C CYS A 87 -20.68 -5.20 -27.19
N MET A 88 -20.74 -6.50 -26.85
CA MET A 88 -21.92 -7.14 -26.27
C MET A 88 -21.54 -7.77 -24.93
N VAL A 89 -22.33 -7.52 -23.89
CA VAL A 89 -22.21 -8.20 -22.59
C VAL A 89 -23.30 -9.25 -22.49
N THR A 90 -22.96 -10.44 -21.97
CA THR A 90 -23.93 -11.52 -21.71
C THR A 90 -24.06 -11.67 -20.19
N TYR A 91 -25.28 -11.64 -19.66
CA TYR A 91 -25.53 -11.93 -18.25
C TYR A 91 -26.43 -13.16 -18.09
N SER A 92 -26.34 -13.80 -16.92
CA SER A 92 -27.14 -14.96 -16.54
C SER A 92 -27.92 -14.63 -15.27
N CYS A 93 -29.24 -14.53 -15.38
CA CYS A 93 -30.14 -14.49 -14.23
C CYS A 93 -31.10 -15.67 -14.33
N SER A 94 -31.24 -16.43 -13.23
CA SER A 94 -32.27 -17.44 -12.94
C SER A 94 -33.15 -17.87 -14.13
N GLY A 95 -32.57 -18.59 -15.10
CA GLY A 95 -33.31 -19.23 -16.20
C GLY A 95 -33.45 -18.45 -17.52
N HIS A 96 -32.92 -17.22 -17.64
CA HIS A 96 -32.96 -16.47 -18.91
C HIS A 96 -31.58 -15.91 -19.29
N CYS A 97 -31.17 -16.19 -20.53
CA CYS A 97 -29.98 -15.59 -21.15
C CYS A 97 -30.44 -14.51 -22.14
N GLY A 98 -29.92 -13.29 -22.02
CA GLY A 98 -30.21 -12.17 -22.90
C GLY A 98 -28.95 -11.48 -23.40
N ILE A 99 -29.07 -10.67 -24.46
CA ILE A 99 -28.02 -9.82 -25.02
C ILE A 99 -28.52 -8.38 -24.97
N VAL A 100 -27.71 -7.46 -24.42
CA VAL A 100 -28.01 -6.01 -24.43
C VAL A 100 -26.87 -5.30 -25.16
N ALA A 101 -27.23 -4.47 -26.14
CA ALA A 101 -26.29 -3.59 -26.83
C ALA A 101 -26.09 -2.31 -26.02
N ILE A 102 -24.84 -1.88 -25.78
CA ILE A 102 -24.51 -0.66 -25.05
C ILE A 102 -24.26 0.47 -26.08
N PRO A 103 -25.17 1.44 -26.25
CA PRO A 103 -25.18 2.32 -27.42
C PRO A 103 -24.09 3.41 -27.43
N HIS A 104 -23.29 3.56 -26.39
CA HIS A 104 -22.32 4.66 -26.23
C HIS A 104 -20.83 4.23 -26.23
N LEU A 105 -20.53 2.95 -26.45
CA LEU A 105 -19.16 2.46 -26.56
C LEU A 105 -18.77 2.31 -28.04
N THR A 106 -17.86 3.17 -28.51
CA THR A 106 -17.19 3.00 -29.81
C THR A 106 -15.84 2.32 -29.61
N GLY A 107 -15.42 1.47 -30.57
CA GLY A 107 -14.26 0.57 -30.46
C GLY A 107 -12.88 1.21 -30.25
N ALA A 108 -12.78 2.52 -30.04
CA ALA A 108 -11.54 3.21 -29.71
C ALA A 108 -11.28 3.33 -28.19
N SER A 109 -12.25 2.93 -27.35
CA SER A 109 -12.17 3.06 -25.90
C SER A 109 -12.26 1.70 -25.23
N MET A 110 -11.08 1.17 -24.87
CA MET A 110 -10.77 0.07 -23.95
C MET A 110 -10.45 -1.33 -24.53
N GLU A 111 -9.23 -1.79 -24.21
CA GLU A 111 -8.91 -3.20 -23.91
C GLU A 111 -9.45 -3.49 -22.48
N CYS A 112 -10.59 -4.15 -22.36
CA CYS A 112 -11.09 -4.68 -21.08
C CYS A 112 -11.64 -6.08 -21.33
N ASP A 113 -11.04 -7.09 -20.70
CA ASP A 113 -11.43 -8.49 -20.88
C ASP A 113 -12.70 -8.87 -20.10
N TYR A 114 -13.15 -8.03 -19.15
CA TYR A 114 -14.38 -8.24 -18.40
C TYR A 114 -14.96 -6.93 -17.85
N ALA A 115 -16.30 -6.83 -17.78
CA ALA A 115 -17.00 -5.76 -17.08
C ALA A 115 -18.25 -6.35 -16.43
N GLU A 116 -18.44 -6.10 -15.13
CA GLU A 116 -19.68 -6.44 -14.45
C GLU A 116 -20.64 -5.26 -14.52
N VAL A 117 -21.89 -5.56 -14.86
CA VAL A 117 -22.96 -4.56 -14.99
C VAL A 117 -24.14 -5.02 -14.14
N THR A 118 -24.57 -4.17 -13.21
CA THR A 118 -25.79 -4.42 -12.44
C THR A 118 -26.96 -3.82 -13.19
N VAL A 119 -27.93 -4.66 -13.54
CA VAL A 119 -29.12 -4.27 -14.30
C VAL A 119 -30.35 -4.27 -13.38
N GLY A 120 -31.09 -3.17 -13.39
CA GLY A 120 -32.34 -3.01 -12.67
C GLY A 120 -33.47 -3.89 -13.21
N PRO A 121 -34.57 -4.06 -12.45
CA PRO A 121 -35.73 -4.84 -12.89
C PRO A 121 -36.42 -4.28 -14.15
N ASP A 122 -36.14 -3.04 -14.53
CA ASP A 122 -36.63 -2.39 -15.76
C ASP A 122 -35.65 -2.52 -16.96
N GLY A 123 -34.52 -3.20 -16.78
CA GLY A 123 -33.49 -3.35 -17.80
C GLY A 123 -32.50 -2.19 -17.89
N SER A 124 -32.59 -1.18 -17.01
CA SER A 124 -31.62 -0.08 -16.95
C SER A 124 -30.32 -0.52 -16.27
N ILE A 125 -29.18 0.00 -16.74
CA ILE A 125 -27.89 -0.20 -16.09
C ILE A 125 -27.84 0.71 -14.86
N ILE A 126 -27.77 0.12 -13.67
CA ILE A 126 -27.71 0.85 -12.39
C ILE A 126 -26.26 1.15 -12.01
N ASP A 127 -25.34 0.25 -12.33
CA ASP A 127 -23.91 0.40 -12.02
C ASP A 127 -23.06 -0.37 -13.04
N GLN A 128 -21.91 0.21 -13.41
CA GLN A 128 -20.94 -0.36 -14.33
C GLN A 128 -19.55 -0.26 -13.68
N CYS A 129 -19.09 -1.38 -13.11
CA CYS A 129 -17.74 -1.49 -12.57
C CYS A 129 -16.82 -2.08 -13.64
N CYS A 130 -15.82 -1.30 -14.04
CA CYS A 130 -14.66 -1.82 -14.77
C CYS A 130 -13.60 -2.14 -13.72
N ASP A 131 -13.64 -3.34 -13.16
CA ASP A 131 -12.58 -3.79 -12.26
C ASP A 131 -11.38 -4.30 -13.08
N PRO A 132 -10.17 -3.71 -12.93
CA PRO A 132 -8.94 -4.41 -13.26
C PRO A 132 -8.77 -5.62 -12.33
N PRO A 133 -8.07 -6.68 -12.75
CA PRO A 133 -7.94 -7.91 -11.96
C PRO A 133 -7.49 -7.62 -10.53
N GLU A 134 -8.27 -8.15 -9.59
CA GLU A 134 -8.24 -7.94 -8.15
C GLU A 134 -6.79 -7.93 -7.60
N CYS A 135 -6.42 -6.80 -6.98
CA CYS A 135 -5.27 -6.76 -6.08
C CYS A 135 -5.75 -7.16 -4.68
N PRO A 136 -5.09 -8.09 -3.98
CA PRO A 136 -5.38 -8.32 -2.56
C PRO A 136 -5.00 -7.06 -1.77
N VAL A 137 -6.01 -6.37 -1.24
CA VAL A 137 -5.83 -5.18 -0.41
C VAL A 137 -5.54 -5.63 1.02
N GLY A 138 -4.27 -5.93 1.30
CA GLY A 138 -3.74 -6.07 2.65
C GLY A 138 -3.12 -4.75 3.09
N GLY A 139 -3.72 -4.06 4.06
CA GLY A 139 -3.18 -2.81 4.61
C GLY A 139 -1.86 -3.02 5.35
N LEU A 140 -0.84 -2.22 5.00
CA LEU A 140 0.40 -2.08 5.76
C LEU A 140 0.57 -0.61 6.16
N SER A 141 0.40 -0.32 7.44
CA SER A 141 0.96 0.84 8.11
C SER A 141 1.63 0.40 9.40
N LYS A 142 2.77 -0.27 9.25
CA LYS A 142 3.95 0.01 10.05
C LYS A 142 5.07 0.27 9.06
N ASN A 143 5.98 1.19 9.40
CA ASN A 143 7.27 1.28 8.73
C ASN A 143 7.95 -0.07 8.96
N ASP A 144 7.74 -1.00 8.04
CA ASP A 144 8.30 -2.32 8.16
C ASP A 144 9.81 -2.16 8.09
N GLU A 145 10.45 -2.76 9.09
CA GLU A 145 11.89 -2.99 9.20
C GLU A 145 12.49 -3.59 7.91
N TYR A 146 11.63 -4.06 6.98
CA TYR A 146 11.92 -4.74 5.72
C TYR A 146 11.78 -3.87 4.45
N GLY A 147 11.55 -2.56 4.57
CA GLY A 147 12.13 -1.64 3.58
C GLY A 147 11.30 -1.22 2.37
N CYS A 148 9.96 -1.21 2.39
CA CYS A 148 9.20 -0.29 1.53
C CYS A 148 8.78 0.98 2.30
N PRO A 149 9.71 1.93 2.56
CA PRO A 149 9.38 3.19 3.24
C PRO A 149 8.68 4.19 2.32
N ALA A 150 8.34 3.80 1.08
CA ALA A 150 8.00 4.72 0.03
C ALA A 150 6.80 4.21 -0.78
N ILE A 151 6.00 5.15 -1.28
CA ILE A 151 4.92 4.89 -2.22
C ILE A 151 5.49 4.14 -3.42
N ASP A 152 4.77 3.11 -3.86
CA ASP A 152 5.10 2.38 -5.08
C ASP A 152 5.34 3.34 -6.26
N GLY A 153 6.43 3.15 -7.00
CA GLY A 153 6.87 4.04 -8.08
C GLY A 153 7.67 5.27 -7.66
N SER A 154 7.88 5.52 -6.36
CA SER A 154 8.77 6.59 -5.89
C SER A 154 10.23 6.35 -6.29
N ILE A 155 11.04 7.43 -6.32
CA ILE A 155 12.46 7.36 -6.69
C ILE A 155 13.36 7.73 -5.51
N LYS A 156 14.41 6.94 -5.28
CA LYS A 156 15.50 7.29 -4.34
C LYS A 156 16.87 7.05 -4.96
N GLN A 157 17.87 7.72 -4.40
CA GLN A 157 19.27 7.53 -4.78
C GLN A 157 19.98 6.64 -3.76
N PHE A 158 20.67 5.60 -4.26
CA PHE A 158 21.51 4.70 -3.46
C PHE A 158 22.84 4.47 -4.18
N GLY A 159 23.95 4.61 -3.47
CA GLY A 159 25.29 4.39 -4.04
C GLY A 159 25.57 5.16 -5.35
N GLY A 160 24.93 6.33 -5.54
CA GLY A 160 25.06 7.14 -6.75
C GLY A 160 24.15 6.79 -7.93
N LYS A 161 23.40 5.68 -7.87
CA LYS A 161 22.35 5.33 -8.86
C LYS A 161 20.96 5.73 -8.34
N TYR A 162 20.05 6.04 -9.26
CA TYR A 162 18.65 6.30 -8.95
C TYR A 162 17.84 5.02 -9.14
N TYR A 163 16.85 4.81 -8.29
CA TYR A 163 16.05 3.60 -8.26
C TYR A 163 14.58 3.95 -8.15
N LYS A 164 13.74 3.34 -8.98
CA LYS A 164 12.29 3.33 -8.85
C LYS A 164 11.87 2.16 -7.95
N TYR A 165 11.06 2.44 -6.95
CA TYR A 165 10.50 1.43 -6.05
C TYR A 165 9.36 0.68 -6.70
N HIS A 166 9.34 -0.63 -6.49
CA HIS A 166 8.23 -1.53 -6.79
C HIS A 166 7.92 -2.30 -5.49
N CYS A 167 6.93 -1.85 -4.72
CA CYS A 167 6.53 -2.48 -3.45
C CYS A 167 5.70 -3.75 -3.71
N ASP A 168 5.78 -4.70 -2.78
CA ASP A 168 5.10 -6.01 -2.84
C ASP A 168 5.27 -6.70 -4.19
N SER A 169 6.47 -6.53 -4.75
CA SER A 169 6.80 -6.95 -6.10
C SER A 169 8.04 -7.83 -6.08
N ALA A 170 8.13 -8.72 -7.06
CA ALA A 170 9.32 -9.49 -7.36
C ALA A 170 9.58 -9.41 -8.87
N PHE A 171 10.79 -9.79 -9.28
CA PHE A 171 11.10 -9.91 -10.70
C PHE A 171 11.34 -11.37 -11.07
N CYS A 172 10.94 -11.72 -12.28
CA CYS A 172 11.30 -12.98 -12.93
C CYS A 172 12.66 -12.81 -13.62
N ALA A 173 13.76 -12.83 -12.86
CA ALA A 173 15.08 -12.65 -13.46
C ALA A 173 15.46 -13.90 -14.23
N SER A 174 15.79 -13.71 -15.51
CA SER A 174 16.40 -14.76 -16.33
C SER A 174 17.88 -14.98 -15.99
N THR A 175 18.53 -14.05 -15.29
CA THR A 175 19.91 -14.21 -14.82
C THR A 175 20.16 -13.42 -13.53
N VAL A 176 20.48 -14.14 -12.47
CA VAL A 176 20.88 -13.60 -11.17
C VAL A 176 22.41 -13.38 -11.18
N SER A 177 22.86 -12.16 -10.86
CA SER A 177 24.29 -11.84 -10.76
C SER A 177 24.88 -12.30 -9.43
N ALA A 178 24.14 -12.09 -8.34
CA ALA A 178 24.54 -12.47 -7.00
C ALA A 178 23.32 -12.61 -6.09
N VAL A 179 23.42 -13.54 -5.15
CA VAL A 179 22.53 -13.63 -3.98
C VAL A 179 23.39 -13.39 -2.76
N SER A 180 22.96 -12.48 -1.89
CA SER A 180 23.64 -12.22 -0.62
C SER A 180 22.61 -11.93 0.47
N THR A 181 23.05 -11.89 1.73
CA THR A 181 22.24 -11.35 2.81
C THR A 181 22.60 -9.89 3.04
N THR A 182 21.58 -9.06 3.31
CA THR A 182 21.74 -7.67 3.75
C THR A 182 20.67 -7.36 4.79
N GLU A 183 21.06 -6.64 5.84
CA GLU A 183 20.13 -6.28 6.92
C GLU A 183 19.11 -5.27 6.42
N THR A 184 19.48 -4.42 5.46
CA THR A 184 18.60 -3.37 4.92
C THR A 184 18.50 -3.40 3.40
N LEU A 185 17.39 -2.86 2.86
CA LEU A 185 17.23 -2.62 1.42
C LEU A 185 18.29 -1.64 0.90
N LYS A 186 18.67 -0.64 1.71
CA LYS A 186 19.70 0.35 1.36
C LYS A 186 21.04 -0.33 1.05
N GLU A 187 21.49 -1.23 1.90
CA GLU A 187 22.71 -2.02 1.66
C GLU A 187 22.62 -2.85 0.38
N CYS A 188 21.47 -3.45 0.13
CA CYS A 188 21.20 -4.24 -1.07
C CYS A 188 21.30 -3.38 -2.35
N ALA A 189 20.68 -2.20 -2.32
CA ALA A 189 20.74 -1.22 -3.40
C ALA A 189 22.18 -0.70 -3.63
N GLU A 190 22.93 -0.42 -2.56
CA GLU A 190 24.33 0.00 -2.65
C GLU A 190 25.24 -1.09 -3.24
N LYS A 191 24.98 -2.38 -2.97
CA LYS A 191 25.66 -3.50 -3.64
C LYS A 191 25.36 -3.49 -5.14
N CYS A 192 24.10 -3.33 -5.54
CA CYS A 192 23.71 -3.21 -6.95
C CYS A 192 24.32 -1.96 -7.62
N ALA A 193 24.50 -0.86 -6.87
CA ALA A 193 25.10 0.34 -7.41
C ALA A 193 26.59 0.13 -7.75
N LYS A 194 27.30 -0.66 -6.94
CA LYS A 194 28.72 -1.02 -7.14
C LYS A 194 28.92 -2.10 -8.21
N ASP A 195 27.94 -2.97 -8.42
CA ASP A 195 27.97 -3.99 -9.48
C ASP A 195 27.55 -3.36 -10.84
N PRO A 196 28.47 -3.22 -11.82
CA PRO A 196 28.14 -2.67 -13.13
C PRO A 196 27.21 -3.59 -13.93
N ALA A 197 27.15 -4.89 -13.61
CA ALA A 197 26.25 -5.84 -14.26
C ALA A 197 24.85 -5.81 -13.64
N CYS A 198 24.67 -5.25 -12.44
CA CYS A 198 23.36 -5.21 -11.79
C CYS A 198 22.41 -4.25 -12.50
N LYS A 199 21.29 -4.80 -12.97
CA LYS A 199 20.19 -4.11 -13.66
C LYS A 199 18.90 -4.10 -12.87
N MET A 200 18.76 -4.88 -11.81
CA MET A 200 17.60 -4.86 -10.91
C MET A 200 17.99 -5.49 -9.57
N VAL A 201 17.34 -5.06 -8.50
CA VAL A 201 17.59 -5.62 -7.16
C VAL A 201 16.30 -5.92 -6.44
N SER A 202 16.23 -7.08 -5.77
CA SER A 202 15.10 -7.51 -4.95
C SER A 202 15.58 -7.77 -3.54
N HIS A 203 14.87 -7.24 -2.56
CA HIS A 203 15.12 -7.47 -1.14
C HIS A 203 13.85 -8.04 -0.49
N HIS A 204 14.00 -9.18 0.17
CA HIS A 204 12.91 -9.84 0.90
C HIS A 204 13.51 -10.69 2.02
N ASN A 205 13.03 -10.52 3.26
CA ASN A 205 13.51 -11.27 4.43
C ASN A 205 15.04 -11.30 4.55
N LYS A 206 15.70 -10.14 4.42
CA LYS A 206 17.17 -9.97 4.42
C LYS A 206 17.91 -10.64 3.26
N LYS A 207 17.21 -11.35 2.35
CA LYS A 207 17.78 -11.89 1.12
C LYS A 207 17.83 -10.78 0.08
N CYS A 208 19.02 -10.53 -0.44
CA CYS A 208 19.32 -9.54 -1.46
C CYS A 208 19.69 -10.25 -2.77
N ILE A 209 18.87 -10.10 -3.80
CA ILE A 209 19.05 -10.71 -5.11
C ILE A 209 19.37 -9.61 -6.12
N LEU A 210 20.54 -9.68 -6.73
CA LEU A 210 20.98 -8.79 -7.81
C LEU A 210 20.74 -9.52 -9.15
N ALA A 211 20.07 -8.88 -10.11
CA ALA A 211 19.84 -9.44 -11.43
C ALA A 211 20.63 -8.69 -12.50
N THR A 212 21.22 -9.41 -13.46
CA THR A 212 21.90 -8.81 -14.61
C THR A 212 20.97 -8.54 -15.78
N LYS A 213 19.82 -9.20 -15.82
CA LYS A 213 18.82 -9.04 -16.87
C LYS A 213 17.44 -8.84 -16.26
N VAL A 214 16.79 -7.76 -16.68
CA VAL A 214 15.45 -7.37 -16.22
C VAL A 214 14.43 -8.30 -16.86
N GLY A 215 13.63 -8.95 -16.03
CA GLY A 215 12.41 -9.65 -16.46
C GLY A 215 11.18 -8.77 -16.25
N THR A 216 10.00 -9.38 -16.30
CA THR A 216 8.77 -8.75 -15.84
C THR A 216 8.84 -8.53 -14.32
N VAL A 217 8.38 -7.36 -13.88
CA VAL A 217 8.09 -7.10 -12.47
C VAL A 217 6.65 -7.52 -12.23
N GLU A 218 6.46 -8.46 -11.32
CA GLU A 218 5.16 -9.04 -10.98
C GLU A 218 4.86 -8.76 -9.51
N LYS A 219 3.59 -8.50 -9.19
CA LYS A 219 3.14 -8.43 -7.80
C LYS A 219 3.31 -9.79 -7.15
N LYS A 220 4.03 -9.85 -6.02
CA LYS A 220 4.29 -11.09 -5.27
C LYS A 220 3.89 -10.89 -3.80
N LYS A 221 4.19 -11.89 -2.96
CA LYS A 221 3.92 -11.90 -1.53
C LYS A 221 4.35 -10.59 -0.84
N LEU A 222 3.50 -10.14 0.08
CA LEU A 222 3.70 -8.99 0.97
C LEU A 222 5.12 -8.95 1.54
N GLY A 223 5.75 -7.77 1.49
CA GLY A 223 7.06 -7.49 2.09
C GLY A 223 8.27 -7.64 1.14
N SER A 224 8.05 -7.95 -0.14
CA SER A 224 9.12 -7.95 -1.15
C SER A 224 9.26 -6.57 -1.78
N VAL A 225 10.49 -6.06 -1.93
CA VAL A 225 10.74 -4.79 -2.63
C VAL A 225 11.66 -5.02 -3.81
N VAL A 226 11.26 -4.54 -4.99
CA VAL A 226 12.11 -4.47 -6.17
C VAL A 226 12.52 -3.02 -6.40
N LEU A 227 13.81 -2.82 -6.66
CA LEU A 227 14.32 -1.54 -7.13
C LEU A 227 14.81 -1.69 -8.56
N GLU A 228 14.24 -0.87 -9.44
CA GLU A 228 14.63 -0.74 -10.83
C GLU A 228 15.61 0.44 -10.94
N PRO A 229 16.92 0.20 -11.20
CA PRO A 229 17.85 1.26 -11.52
C PRO A 229 17.36 1.99 -12.76
N ILE A 230 17.14 3.28 -12.62
CA ILE A 230 16.90 4.17 -13.74
C ILE A 230 18.20 4.90 -14.04
N ASP A 231 18.47 5.15 -15.32
CA ASP A 231 19.56 6.05 -15.68
C ASP A 231 19.37 7.35 -14.91
N LYS A 232 20.49 7.94 -14.46
CA LYS A 232 20.46 9.24 -13.81
C LYS A 232 19.53 10.11 -14.65
N PRO A 233 18.43 10.64 -14.07
CA PRO A 233 17.55 11.56 -14.78
C PRO A 233 18.45 12.56 -15.49
N GLY A 234 18.51 12.43 -16.81
CA GLY A 234 19.64 12.96 -17.56
C GLY A 234 19.62 14.47 -17.42
N PRO A 235 20.78 15.14 -17.29
CA PRO A 235 20.88 16.55 -17.65
C PRO A 235 20.77 16.62 -19.18
N GLY A 236 19.57 16.38 -19.71
CA GLY A 236 19.25 16.66 -21.09
C GLY A 236 19.49 18.16 -21.34
N PRO A 237 19.93 18.55 -22.54
CA PRO A 237 20.04 19.97 -22.91
C PRO A 237 18.72 20.74 -22.85
N ASP A 238 17.59 20.05 -22.66
CA ASP A 238 16.28 20.64 -22.42
C ASP A 238 15.92 20.51 -20.93
N HIS A 239 15.84 21.67 -20.30
CA HIS A 239 15.86 21.97 -18.86
C HIS A 239 14.76 21.36 -17.96
N ASN A 240 14.10 20.25 -18.32
CA ASN A 240 12.89 19.80 -17.60
C ASN A 240 12.63 18.28 -17.48
N SER A 241 13.55 17.37 -17.84
CA SER A 241 13.23 15.93 -17.91
C SER A 241 13.26 15.13 -16.60
N ASP A 242 13.60 15.74 -15.45
CA ASP A 242 13.64 15.03 -14.15
C ASP A 242 12.27 14.95 -13.46
N CYS A 243 11.26 15.58 -14.07
CA CYS A 243 9.89 15.49 -13.62
C CYS A 243 9.26 14.21 -14.18
N ILE A 244 8.85 13.29 -13.28
CA ILE A 244 8.01 12.15 -13.65
C ILE A 244 6.55 12.51 -13.39
N ASP A 245 5.75 12.50 -14.45
CA ASP A 245 4.35 12.93 -14.36
C ASP A 245 3.58 12.04 -13.39
N LYS A 246 2.78 12.68 -12.54
CA LYS A 246 1.99 12.07 -11.45
C LYS A 246 2.81 11.40 -10.34
N ALA A 247 4.14 11.51 -10.35
CA ALA A 247 4.94 11.02 -9.24
C ALA A 247 4.55 11.76 -7.95
N VAL A 248 4.40 11.00 -6.86
CA VAL A 248 4.21 11.57 -5.53
C VAL A 248 5.57 11.78 -4.88
N ARG A 249 5.86 13.00 -4.43
CA ARG A 249 7.07 13.33 -3.68
C ARG A 249 6.70 13.92 -2.33
N ILE A 250 7.38 13.44 -1.30
CA ILE A 250 7.32 14.06 0.03
C ILE A 250 8.38 15.16 0.06
N ILE A 251 7.95 16.41 0.14
CA ILE A 251 8.82 17.59 0.23
C ILE A 251 8.48 18.29 1.53
N GLU A 252 9.46 18.37 2.44
CA GLU A 252 9.27 19.00 3.77
C GLU A 252 8.04 18.41 4.50
N GLY A 253 7.87 17.08 4.50
CA GLY A 253 6.71 16.48 5.17
C GLY A 253 5.37 16.95 4.60
N MET A 254 5.26 17.21 3.30
CA MET A 254 4.00 17.32 2.58
C MET A 254 4.10 16.50 1.31
N GLU A 255 3.06 15.72 1.01
CA GLU A 255 2.98 14.97 -0.24
C GLU A 255 2.52 15.86 -1.36
N PHE A 256 3.29 15.89 -2.44
CA PHE A 256 2.95 16.59 -3.67
C PHE A 256 2.84 15.58 -4.80
N ARG A 257 1.72 15.62 -5.52
CA ARG A 257 1.63 15.01 -6.84
C ARG A 257 2.22 15.99 -7.86
N LEU A 258 3.27 15.55 -8.54
CA LEU A 258 3.93 16.32 -9.59
C LEU A 258 3.14 16.20 -10.90
N HIS A 259 2.98 17.31 -11.62
CA HIS A 259 2.41 17.35 -12.96
C HIS A 259 3.44 17.96 -13.91
N CYS A 260 3.99 17.17 -14.81
CA CYS A 260 5.12 17.59 -15.64
C CYS A 260 4.65 18.26 -16.92
N ASP A 261 5.39 19.29 -17.36
CA ASP A 261 5.01 20.17 -18.47
C ASP A 261 3.55 20.63 -18.38
N THR A 262 3.11 20.88 -17.15
CA THR A 262 1.71 21.13 -16.83
C THR A 262 1.62 22.17 -15.74
N ARG A 263 0.93 23.27 -16.03
CA ARG A 263 0.56 24.28 -15.06
C ARG A 263 -0.78 23.90 -14.41
N ILE A 264 -0.82 23.94 -13.08
CA ILE A 264 -2.02 23.64 -12.29
C ILE A 264 -2.43 24.80 -11.35
N SER A 265 -1.73 25.93 -11.45
CA SER A 265 -2.04 27.18 -10.73
C SER A 265 -2.69 28.17 -11.68
N ASP A 266 -3.65 28.95 -11.18
CA ASP A 266 -4.31 29.97 -12.00
C ASP A 266 -3.41 31.21 -12.10
N PRO A 267 -2.95 31.58 -13.31
CA PRO A 267 -2.05 32.71 -13.49
C PRO A 267 -2.67 34.06 -13.06
N LYS A 268 -4.00 34.15 -12.91
CA LYS A 268 -4.68 35.37 -12.46
C LYS A 268 -4.65 35.54 -10.94
N THR A 269 -4.71 34.45 -10.20
CA THR A 269 -4.75 34.46 -8.73
C THR A 269 -3.38 34.18 -8.13
N CYS A 270 -2.43 33.66 -8.91
CA CYS A 270 -1.17 33.24 -8.33
C CYS A 270 -0.26 34.40 -7.98
N LYS A 271 0.36 34.28 -6.81
CA LYS A 271 1.48 35.12 -6.42
C LYS A 271 2.76 34.48 -6.91
N THR A 272 3.45 35.15 -7.82
CA THR A 272 4.78 34.73 -8.28
C THR A 272 5.82 35.08 -7.23
N ASN A 273 6.58 34.09 -6.81
CA ASN A 273 7.72 34.23 -5.91
C ASN A 273 8.95 33.60 -6.59
N PRO A 274 10.15 34.16 -6.44
CA PRO A 274 11.35 33.50 -6.94
C PRO A 274 11.56 32.15 -6.23
N ALA A 275 11.94 31.12 -6.98
CA ALA A 275 12.30 29.80 -6.45
C ALA A 275 13.42 29.21 -7.32
N LYS A 276 14.39 28.54 -6.72
CA LYS A 276 15.51 27.95 -7.46
C LYS A 276 15.19 26.54 -7.98
N SER A 277 14.19 25.89 -7.41
CA SER A 277 13.76 24.55 -7.81
C SER A 277 12.28 24.29 -7.53
N PRO A 278 11.70 23.20 -8.08
CA PRO A 278 10.36 22.74 -7.73
C PRO A 278 10.21 22.43 -6.23
N GLU A 279 11.25 21.92 -5.58
CA GLU A 279 11.25 21.64 -4.14
C GLU A 279 11.15 22.92 -3.31
N GLU A 280 11.88 23.97 -3.70
CA GLU A 280 11.74 25.28 -3.06
C GLU A 280 10.33 25.86 -3.28
N CYS A 281 9.76 25.67 -4.47
CA CYS A 281 8.38 26.09 -4.75
C CYS A 281 7.35 25.32 -3.92
N ALA A 282 7.51 23.99 -3.80
CA ALA A 282 6.67 23.14 -2.96
C ALA A 282 6.78 23.56 -1.49
N LYS A 283 7.99 23.87 -1.00
CA LYS A 283 8.20 24.43 0.33
C LYS A 283 7.44 25.75 0.52
N GLN A 284 7.54 26.69 -0.42
CA GLN A 284 6.81 27.96 -0.32
C GLN A 284 5.28 27.75 -0.32
N CYS A 285 4.78 26.78 -1.10
CA CYS A 285 3.38 26.37 -1.06
C CYS A 285 3.00 25.81 0.32
N SER A 286 3.82 24.92 0.90
CA SER A 286 3.57 24.32 2.23
C SER A 286 3.61 25.33 3.38
N ASP A 287 4.40 26.40 3.25
CA ASP A 287 4.46 27.50 4.23
C ASP A 287 3.24 28.45 4.09
N SER A 288 2.48 28.40 2.98
CA SER A 288 1.32 29.25 2.71
C SER A 288 -0.02 28.61 3.10
N ILE A 289 -0.76 29.26 4.00
CA ILE A 289 -2.09 28.80 4.47
C ILE A 289 -3.14 28.75 3.36
N THR A 290 -2.91 29.46 2.25
CA THR A 290 -3.85 29.55 1.13
C THR A 290 -3.41 28.72 -0.06
N CYS A 291 -2.28 28.01 0.00
CA CYS A 291 -1.85 27.21 -1.15
C CYS A 291 -2.77 26.00 -1.33
N VAL A 292 -3.46 25.97 -2.47
CA VAL A 292 -4.20 24.81 -2.97
C VAL A 292 -3.43 24.15 -4.12
N SER A 293 -2.66 24.91 -4.89
CA SER A 293 -1.73 24.39 -5.89
C SER A 293 -0.57 25.35 -6.11
N ALA A 294 0.55 24.83 -6.60
CA ALA A 294 1.68 25.63 -7.04
C ALA A 294 2.13 25.19 -8.45
N SER A 295 2.70 26.09 -9.23
CA SER A 295 3.45 25.71 -10.45
C SER A 295 4.80 26.39 -10.46
N PHE A 296 5.85 25.61 -10.73
CA PHE A 296 7.21 26.09 -10.89
C PHE A 296 7.56 26.20 -12.38
N SER A 297 8.01 27.37 -12.82
CA SER A 297 8.48 27.59 -14.20
C SER A 297 9.52 28.70 -14.24
N SER A 298 10.62 28.49 -14.97
CA SER A 298 11.66 29.50 -15.24
C SER A 298 12.17 30.23 -13.99
N GLY A 299 12.43 29.49 -12.91
CA GLY A 299 12.93 30.05 -11.64
C GLY A 299 11.89 30.82 -10.82
N ASN A 300 10.60 30.67 -11.13
CA ASN A 300 9.50 31.28 -10.40
C ASN A 300 8.50 30.23 -9.93
N CYS A 301 7.98 30.43 -8.72
CA CYS A 301 6.92 29.67 -8.10
C CYS A 301 5.61 30.47 -8.10
N CYS A 302 4.59 29.95 -8.73
CA CYS A 302 3.26 30.54 -8.84
C CYS A 302 2.31 29.80 -7.88
N ILE A 303 2.08 30.39 -6.70
CA ILE A 303 1.25 29.79 -5.64
C ILE A 303 -0.19 30.27 -5.79
N SER A 304 -1.13 29.34 -5.91
CA SER A 304 -2.56 29.61 -6.14
C SER A 304 -3.42 29.06 -4.99
N ASN A 305 -4.50 29.78 -4.69
CA ASN A 305 -5.56 29.35 -3.77
C ASN A 305 -6.74 28.66 -4.46
N SER A 306 -6.62 28.41 -5.75
CA SER A 306 -7.56 27.65 -6.57
C SER A 306 -6.79 26.62 -7.39
N LYS A 307 -7.47 25.51 -7.71
CA LYS A 307 -6.96 24.46 -8.60
C LYS A 307 -7.73 24.53 -9.93
N PRO A 308 -7.30 25.36 -10.90
CA PRO A 308 -7.88 25.30 -12.24
C PRO A 308 -7.59 23.94 -12.90
N SER A 309 -8.31 23.65 -13.98
CA SER A 309 -8.00 22.49 -14.83
C SER A 309 -6.53 22.54 -15.27
N PRO A 310 -5.80 21.40 -15.21
CA PRO A 310 -4.41 21.34 -15.65
C PRO A 310 -4.27 21.81 -17.11
N VAL A 311 -3.28 22.67 -17.37
CA VAL A 311 -2.97 23.19 -18.72
C VAL A 311 -1.57 22.75 -19.10
N LYS A 312 -1.41 22.07 -20.24
CA LYS A 312 -0.08 21.71 -20.77
C LYS A 312 0.73 22.97 -21.05
N GLU A 313 1.87 23.09 -20.40
CA GLU A 313 2.80 24.20 -20.50
C GLU A 313 4.24 23.65 -20.36
N PRO A 314 4.95 23.43 -21.49
CA PRO A 314 6.31 22.90 -21.47
C PRO A 314 7.24 23.73 -20.58
N GLY A 315 8.11 23.07 -19.83
CA GLY A 315 9.00 23.74 -18.89
C GLY A 315 8.38 24.05 -17.52
N THR A 316 7.11 23.67 -17.30
CA THR A 316 6.39 23.92 -16.04
C THR A 316 6.20 22.64 -15.24
N ILE A 317 6.42 22.70 -13.94
CA ILE A 317 6.14 21.60 -13.00
C ILE A 317 5.02 22.04 -12.07
N GLY A 318 3.84 21.44 -12.24
CA GLY A 318 2.72 21.56 -11.33
C GLY A 318 2.96 20.77 -10.05
N LEU A 319 2.67 21.39 -8.92
CA LEU A 319 2.85 20.87 -7.57
C LEU A 319 1.49 20.86 -6.89
N GLU A 320 0.82 19.71 -6.91
CA GLU A 320 -0.49 19.55 -6.28
C GLU A 320 -0.27 18.99 -4.87
N PRO A 321 -0.49 19.78 -3.81
CA PRO A 321 -0.56 19.25 -2.45
C PRO A 321 -1.64 18.17 -2.42
N MET A 322 -1.26 16.97 -2.03
CA MET A 322 -2.22 15.90 -1.79
C MET A 322 -2.94 16.21 -0.48
N PRO A 323 -4.29 16.27 -0.47
CA PRO A 323 -5.04 16.30 0.78
C PRO A 323 -4.77 14.97 1.49
N GLY A 324 -3.90 14.99 2.50
CA GLY A 324 -3.37 13.73 3.00
C GLY A 324 -2.34 13.82 4.11
N TYR A 325 -1.93 15.02 4.55
CA TYR A 325 -1.19 15.07 5.82
C TYR A 325 -2.16 14.84 6.98
N GLY A 326 -2.16 13.60 7.45
CA GLY A 326 -2.79 13.20 8.68
C GLY A 326 -4.25 12.78 8.59
N CYS A 327 -4.91 12.83 7.43
CA CYS A 327 -6.24 12.24 7.36
C CYS A 327 -6.16 10.76 6.99
N PRO A 328 -6.52 9.85 7.91
CA PRO A 328 -6.66 8.45 7.54
C PRO A 328 -7.71 8.30 6.44
N HIS A 329 -7.64 7.19 5.71
CA HIS A 329 -8.53 6.91 4.57
C HIS A 329 -10.03 6.93 4.91
N VAL A 330 -10.35 6.96 6.20
CA VAL A 330 -11.69 7.05 6.73
C VAL A 330 -11.74 8.28 7.63
N ASP A 331 -12.68 9.18 7.37
CA ASP A 331 -13.10 10.22 8.32
C ASP A 331 -13.44 9.55 9.68
N TRP A 332 -13.51 10.28 10.80
CA TRP A 332 -13.88 9.75 12.15
C TRP A 332 -13.02 8.57 12.68
N ALA A 333 -11.86 8.34 12.07
CA ALA A 333 -10.85 7.41 12.54
C ALA A 333 -10.36 7.76 13.95
N VAL A 334 -9.95 6.76 14.74
CA VAL A 334 -9.50 6.97 16.12
C VAL A 334 -8.09 6.43 16.30
N LYS A 335 -7.17 7.20 16.91
CA LYS A 335 -5.78 6.78 17.16
C LYS A 335 -5.31 7.17 18.56
N ASP A 336 -4.61 6.26 19.24
CA ASP A 336 -3.93 6.57 20.50
C ASP A 336 -2.57 7.22 20.19
N ILE A 337 -2.38 8.43 20.70
CA ILE A 337 -1.15 9.20 20.53
C ILE A 337 -0.76 9.77 21.90
N GLY A 338 0.36 9.30 22.44
CA GLY A 338 0.85 9.75 23.74
C GLY A 338 -0.08 9.41 24.91
N GLY A 339 -0.93 8.38 24.79
CA GLY A 339 -1.91 8.00 25.81
C GLY A 339 -3.23 8.79 25.74
N VAL A 340 -3.40 9.63 24.71
CA VAL A 340 -4.66 10.31 24.41
C VAL A 340 -5.22 9.74 23.12
N VAL A 341 -6.48 9.33 23.17
CA VAL A 341 -7.20 8.81 22.02
C VAL A 341 -7.80 9.99 21.25
N TYR A 342 -7.35 10.20 20.00
CA TYR A 342 -7.84 11.25 19.12
C TYR A 342 -8.78 10.70 18.05
N GLU A 343 -9.93 11.36 17.86
CA GLU A 343 -10.84 11.18 16.72
C GLU A 343 -10.44 12.16 15.61
N TYR A 344 -10.11 11.64 14.43
CA TYR A 344 -9.80 12.41 13.23
C TYR A 344 -11.07 12.84 12.53
N HIS A 345 -11.07 14.05 12.02
CA HIS A 345 -12.13 14.57 11.19
C HIS A 345 -11.51 15.14 9.92
N CYS A 346 -11.75 14.45 8.81
CA CYS A 346 -11.33 14.85 7.48
C CYS A 346 -12.20 15.98 6.97
N ASP A 347 -11.56 16.80 6.15
CA ASP A 347 -12.09 18.01 5.60
C ASP A 347 -12.74 18.97 6.62
N ALA A 348 -12.16 18.99 7.82
CA ALA A 348 -12.74 19.66 8.97
C ALA A 348 -11.73 20.49 9.74
N TRP A 349 -12.25 21.55 10.34
CA TRP A 349 -11.51 22.47 11.19
C TRP A 349 -12.27 22.63 12.50
N LEU A 350 -11.53 22.61 13.60
CA LEU A 350 -12.09 22.91 14.89
C LEU A 350 -12.28 24.41 14.99
N THR A 351 -13.49 24.86 15.30
CA THR A 351 -13.76 26.24 15.69
C THR A 351 -13.64 26.34 17.20
N SER A 352 -12.92 27.34 17.68
CA SER A 352 -12.75 27.61 19.11
C SER A 352 -12.98 29.09 19.34
N ASN A 353 -13.69 29.44 20.42
CA ASN A 353 -13.99 30.83 20.77
C ASN A 353 -12.75 31.58 21.33
N SER A 354 -11.58 30.93 21.39
CA SER A 354 -10.35 31.45 21.98
C SER A 354 -9.21 31.59 20.98
N GLN A 355 -8.06 32.03 21.50
CA GLN A 355 -6.80 32.04 20.78
C GLN A 355 -6.37 30.61 20.41
N TRP A 356 -5.79 30.51 19.22
CA TRP A 356 -5.12 29.32 18.71
C TRP A 356 -3.63 29.46 18.96
N THR A 357 -2.98 28.38 19.39
CA THR A 357 -1.52 28.32 19.42
C THR A 357 -1.05 27.62 18.16
N GLN A 358 -0.47 28.36 17.22
CA GLN A 358 0.13 27.78 16.04
C GLN A 358 1.53 27.23 16.38
N VAL A 359 1.75 25.96 16.08
CA VAL A 359 3.04 25.29 16.20
C VAL A 359 3.42 24.68 14.85
N LYS A 360 4.71 24.75 14.50
CA LYS A 360 5.25 24.09 13.32
C LYS A 360 5.67 22.67 13.71
N VAL A 361 5.21 21.68 12.96
CA VAL A 361 5.44 20.26 13.23
C VAL A 361 5.67 19.52 11.93
N ALA A 362 6.38 18.41 11.98
CA ALA A 362 6.70 17.64 10.77
C ALA A 362 5.52 16.78 10.28
N ASN A 363 4.59 16.38 11.17
CA ASN A 363 3.45 15.53 10.85
C ASN A 363 2.32 15.65 11.91
N GLU A 364 1.21 14.98 11.66
CA GLU A 364 0.03 14.96 12.53
C GLU A 364 0.28 14.29 13.89
N ILE A 365 1.18 13.31 13.94
CA ILE A 365 1.53 12.64 15.20
C ILE A 365 2.26 13.60 16.12
N GLU A 366 3.22 14.37 15.60
CA GLU A 366 3.91 15.39 16.36
C GLU A 366 2.95 16.51 16.80
N CYS A 367 2.02 16.93 15.94
CA CYS A 367 0.95 17.87 16.31
C CYS A 367 0.13 17.37 17.51
N ALA A 368 -0.35 16.13 17.43
CA ALA A 368 -1.15 15.50 18.47
C ALA A 368 -0.34 15.31 19.77
N LEU A 369 0.95 14.96 19.68
CA LEU A 369 1.84 14.88 20.84
C LEU A 369 2.05 16.26 21.48
N LYS A 370 2.17 17.36 20.71
CA LYS A 370 2.22 18.71 21.28
C LYS A 370 0.95 19.03 22.06
N CYS A 371 -0.22 18.70 21.50
CA CYS A 371 -1.50 18.85 22.20
C CYS A 371 -1.60 17.98 23.44
N THR A 372 -1.16 16.72 23.38
CA THR A 372 -1.20 15.78 24.51
C THR A 372 -0.35 16.27 25.68
N ASN A 373 0.79 16.90 25.38
CA ASN A 373 1.68 17.46 26.39
C ASN A 373 1.24 18.85 26.90
N ASP A 374 0.29 19.51 26.24
CA ASP A 374 -0.28 20.78 26.65
C ASP A 374 -1.62 20.56 27.36
N PRO A 375 -1.69 20.70 28.70
CA PRO A 375 -2.92 20.47 29.44
C PRO A 375 -4.06 21.44 29.10
N ALA A 376 -3.75 22.57 28.46
CA ALA A 376 -4.77 23.50 27.97
C ALA A 376 -5.35 23.06 26.62
N CYS A 377 -4.69 22.16 25.89
CA CYS A 377 -5.12 21.76 24.55
C CYS A 377 -6.40 20.92 24.60
N THR A 378 -7.41 21.35 23.85
CA THR A 378 -8.72 20.71 23.75
C THR A 378 -8.92 19.99 22.42
N GLY A 379 -8.04 20.21 21.45
CA GLY A 379 -8.04 19.58 20.14
C GLY A 379 -7.04 20.26 19.20
N ILE A 380 -6.86 19.68 18.02
CA ILE A 380 -5.94 20.20 17.00
C ILE A 380 -6.62 20.35 15.66
N SER A 381 -6.13 21.30 14.88
CA SER A 381 -6.43 21.37 13.45
C SER A 381 -5.13 21.54 12.68
N LEU A 382 -4.94 20.67 11.69
CA LEU A 382 -3.71 20.53 10.93
C LEU A 382 -3.97 20.81 9.46
N ARG A 383 -3.03 21.52 8.83
CA ARG A 383 -2.90 21.61 7.38
C ARG A 383 -1.43 21.61 7.01
N GLY A 384 -0.96 20.52 6.40
CA GLY A 384 0.47 20.31 6.18
C GLY A 384 1.26 20.30 7.49
N GLN A 385 2.32 21.10 7.55
CA GLN A 385 3.15 21.27 8.76
C GLN A 385 2.57 22.28 9.77
N GLN A 386 1.44 22.92 9.46
CA GLN A 386 0.84 23.90 10.34
C GLN A 386 -0.15 23.24 11.26
N CYS A 387 0.20 23.19 12.53
CA CYS A 387 -0.61 22.62 13.59
C CYS A 387 -1.16 23.74 14.47
N TYR A 388 -2.47 23.80 14.61
CA TYR A 388 -3.16 24.78 15.44
C TYR A 388 -3.75 24.06 16.65
N LEU A 389 -3.24 24.37 17.84
CA LEU A 389 -3.72 23.83 19.11
C LEU A 389 -4.88 24.71 19.61
N ALA A 390 -6.07 24.12 19.75
CA ALA A 390 -7.20 24.79 20.39
C ALA A 390 -7.03 24.71 21.90
N THR A 391 -7.24 25.81 22.64
CA THR A 391 -7.13 25.83 24.10
C THR A 391 -8.44 26.12 24.83
N ALA A 392 -9.57 26.11 24.11
CA ALA A 392 -10.91 26.31 24.68
C ALA A 392 -11.92 25.35 24.03
N PRO A 393 -13.19 25.32 24.47
CA PRO A 393 -14.19 24.42 23.88
C PRO A 393 -14.23 24.53 22.36
N ILE A 394 -14.19 23.37 21.72
CA ILE A 394 -14.14 23.22 20.27
C ILE A 394 -15.51 22.81 19.72
N LYS A 395 -15.83 23.27 18.52
CA LYS A 395 -16.92 22.76 17.69
C LYS A 395 -16.36 22.39 16.33
N LEU A 396 -16.76 21.25 15.80
CA LEU A 396 -16.35 20.85 14.46
C LEU A 396 -17.05 21.73 13.42
N GLY A 397 -16.30 22.27 12.46
CA GLY A 397 -16.81 22.97 11.29
C GLY A 397 -16.23 22.34 10.02
N ALA A 398 -17.03 22.26 8.96
CA ALA A 398 -16.54 21.83 7.65
C ALA A 398 -15.55 22.87 7.10
N LYS A 399 -14.36 22.42 6.68
CA LYS A 399 -13.35 23.30 6.12
C LYS A 399 -12.35 22.52 5.27
N GLY A 400 -12.74 22.18 4.04
CA GLY A 400 -11.83 21.86 2.92
C GLY A 400 -10.63 21.01 3.30
N ASP A 401 -9.44 21.35 2.84
CA ASP A 401 -8.18 20.60 3.00
C ASP A 401 -7.56 20.55 4.42
N TRP A 402 -8.39 20.55 5.48
CA TRP A 402 -7.96 20.51 6.88
C TRP A 402 -8.26 19.17 7.53
N VAL A 403 -7.42 18.81 8.51
CA VAL A 403 -7.63 17.66 9.39
C VAL A 403 -7.83 18.16 10.81
N ALA A 404 -8.98 17.93 11.39
CA ALA A 404 -9.23 18.18 12.80
C ALA A 404 -8.98 16.90 13.59
N MET A 405 -8.36 16.99 14.77
CA MET A 405 -8.29 15.85 15.69
C MET A 405 -8.78 16.25 17.07
N MET A 406 -9.76 15.50 17.57
CA MET A 406 -10.44 15.78 18.83
C MET A 406 -10.07 14.71 19.85
N PRO A 407 -9.49 15.06 21.02
CA PRO A 407 -9.28 14.09 22.08
C PRO A 407 -10.63 13.57 22.57
N ILE A 408 -10.82 12.27 22.50
CA ILE A 408 -11.97 11.58 23.07
C ILE A 408 -11.73 11.54 24.57
N LYS A 409 -12.25 12.55 25.28
CA LYS A 409 -12.29 12.51 26.75
C LYS A 409 -13.15 11.33 27.12
N GLY A 410 -12.55 10.32 27.76
CA GLY A 410 -13.23 9.14 28.23
C GLY A 410 -14.41 9.51 29.12
N LYS A 411 -15.61 9.62 28.53
CA LYS A 411 -16.77 9.13 29.22
C LYS A 411 -16.46 7.65 29.43
N LYS A 412 -16.30 7.25 30.69
CA LYS A 412 -16.52 5.83 31.02
C LYS A 412 -17.82 5.45 30.30
N PRO A 413 -17.84 4.37 29.50
CA PRO A 413 -19.08 3.93 28.88
C PRO A 413 -20.15 3.95 29.96
N ASP A 414 -21.25 4.64 29.67
CA ASP A 414 -22.35 4.75 30.61
C ASP A 414 -22.71 3.32 31.01
N PRO A 415 -22.59 2.91 32.28
CA PRO A 415 -22.80 1.52 32.66
C PRO A 415 -24.24 1.04 32.38
N ASN A 416 -25.13 1.94 31.93
CA ASN A 416 -26.48 1.61 31.54
C ASN A 416 -27.00 2.49 30.38
N PRO A 417 -26.72 2.14 29.11
CA PRO A 417 -27.24 2.86 27.94
C PRO A 417 -28.76 2.69 27.73
N ASP A 418 -29.43 1.82 28.52
CA ASP A 418 -30.84 1.47 28.32
C ASP A 418 -31.85 2.51 28.86
N ILE A 419 -31.39 3.66 29.37
CA ILE A 419 -32.27 4.69 29.94
C ILE A 419 -32.18 5.99 29.12
N ASN A 420 -32.60 5.94 27.86
CA ASN A 420 -33.00 7.13 27.12
C ASN A 420 -34.51 7.05 26.83
N PRO A 421 -35.36 7.84 27.53
CA PRO A 421 -36.83 7.69 27.51
C PRO A 421 -37.50 8.02 26.16
N ASP A 422 -36.77 8.54 25.17
CA ASP A 422 -37.32 8.90 23.86
C ASP A 422 -37.12 7.83 22.77
N HIS A 423 -36.49 6.69 23.07
CA HIS A 423 -36.40 5.59 22.12
C HIS A 423 -37.71 4.79 22.07
N LYS A 424 -38.52 5.03 21.03
CA LYS A 424 -39.63 4.14 20.67
C LYS A 424 -39.09 2.73 20.49
N THR A 425 -39.63 1.78 21.26
CA THR A 425 -39.27 0.36 21.18
C THR A 425 -39.45 -0.12 19.74
N PRO A 426 -38.41 -0.66 19.10
CA PRO A 426 -38.53 -1.24 17.77
C PRO A 426 -39.57 -2.36 17.78
N PRO A 427 -40.21 -2.66 16.63
CA PRO A 427 -41.04 -3.85 16.48
C PRO A 427 -40.31 -5.09 16.98
N GLU A 428 -41.02 -5.93 17.72
CA GLU A 428 -40.49 -7.16 18.31
C GLU A 428 -39.82 -8.02 17.22
N GLY A 429 -38.51 -8.29 17.39
CA GLY A 429 -37.69 -9.04 16.42
C GLY A 429 -36.83 -8.21 15.46
N GLN A 430 -36.96 -6.87 15.45
CA GLN A 430 -36.08 -6.02 14.66
C GLN A 430 -34.79 -5.69 15.42
N LEU A 431 -33.65 -6.22 14.96
CA LEU A 431 -32.33 -5.85 15.47
C LEU A 431 -32.04 -4.37 15.14
N VAL A 432 -32.01 -3.53 16.17
CA VAL A 432 -31.58 -2.13 16.07
C VAL A 432 -30.25 -2.01 16.81
N LEU A 433 -29.19 -1.88 16.02
CA LEU A 433 -27.86 -1.54 16.51
C LEU A 433 -27.60 -0.08 16.21
N PRO A 434 -27.18 0.72 17.19
CA PRO A 434 -26.75 2.08 16.91
C PRO A 434 -25.47 2.06 16.06
N GLU A 435 -25.10 3.21 15.51
CA GLU A 435 -23.82 3.35 14.82
C GLU A 435 -22.66 2.88 15.70
N CYS A 436 -21.59 2.40 15.06
CA CYS A 436 -20.52 1.70 15.76
C CYS A 436 -20.06 2.45 17.02
N LYS A 437 -19.82 3.76 16.92
CA LYS A 437 -19.39 4.61 18.06
C LYS A 437 -20.21 4.39 19.33
N ALA A 438 -21.54 4.30 19.21
CA ALA A 438 -22.45 4.07 20.33
C ALA A 438 -22.62 2.58 20.68
N ALA A 439 -22.35 1.69 19.73
CA ALA A 439 -22.37 0.25 19.94
C ALA A 439 -21.06 -0.31 20.52
N HIS A 440 -19.96 0.46 20.60
CA HIS A 440 -18.66 -0.07 21.06
C HIS A 440 -18.76 -0.63 22.49
N ASN A 441 -18.31 -1.88 22.68
CA ASN A 441 -18.49 -2.74 23.86
C ASN A 441 -19.93 -3.17 24.20
N HIS A 442 -20.92 -2.83 23.38
CA HIS A 442 -22.28 -3.30 23.56
C HIS A 442 -22.35 -4.81 23.27
N GLN A 443 -23.02 -5.54 24.17
CA GLN A 443 -23.35 -6.94 23.98
C GLN A 443 -24.84 -7.06 23.72
N PHE A 444 -25.21 -7.84 22.71
CA PHE A 444 -26.61 -8.03 22.35
C PHE A 444 -26.82 -9.47 21.85
N SER A 445 -28.06 -9.95 21.92
CA SER A 445 -28.43 -11.28 21.43
C SER A 445 -29.32 -11.18 20.19
N TYR A 446 -29.05 -11.99 19.18
CA TYR A 446 -29.85 -12.07 17.97
C TYR A 446 -29.82 -13.50 17.41
N ASN A 447 -30.98 -14.04 17.05
CA ASN A 447 -31.15 -15.41 16.52
C ASN A 447 -30.47 -16.51 17.38
N GLY A 448 -30.55 -16.39 18.71
CA GLY A 448 -29.93 -17.37 19.63
C GLY A 448 -28.40 -17.27 19.76
N HIS A 449 -27.78 -16.22 19.22
CA HIS A 449 -26.35 -15.96 19.33
C HIS A 449 -26.11 -14.68 20.13
N THR A 450 -25.06 -14.67 20.95
CA THR A 450 -24.63 -13.47 21.68
C THR A 450 -23.43 -12.85 21.00
N TYR A 451 -23.51 -11.56 20.70
CA TYR A 451 -22.48 -10.81 20.01
C TYR A 451 -21.92 -9.70 20.90
N LYS A 452 -20.64 -9.36 20.68
CA LYS A 452 -20.03 -8.13 21.21
C LYS A 452 -19.47 -7.30 20.09
N VAL A 453 -19.81 -6.01 20.10
CA VAL A 453 -19.29 -5.04 19.13
C VAL A 453 -18.01 -4.40 19.66
N ASP A 454 -16.98 -4.38 18.83
CA ASP A 454 -15.69 -3.74 19.05
C ASP A 454 -15.35 -2.87 17.84
N CYS A 455 -15.77 -1.63 17.94
CA CYS A 455 -15.48 -0.63 16.92
C CYS A 455 -14.00 -0.29 16.83
N TYR A 456 -13.60 0.13 15.63
CA TYR A 456 -12.23 0.57 15.31
C TYR A 456 -11.22 -0.58 15.41
N ARG A 457 -11.70 -1.81 15.23
CA ARG A 457 -10.88 -3.00 15.20
C ARG A 457 -11.09 -3.70 13.86
N TRP A 458 -9.99 -4.06 13.25
CA TRP A 458 -9.94 -5.00 12.13
C TRP A 458 -9.20 -6.23 12.57
N VAL A 459 -9.68 -7.37 12.13
CA VAL A 459 -9.20 -8.69 12.49
C VAL A 459 -8.99 -9.47 11.20
N GLY A 460 -7.73 -9.78 10.90
CA GLY A 460 -7.39 -10.54 9.69
C GLY A 460 -7.82 -12.00 9.85
N GLY A 461 -8.62 -12.52 8.92
CA GLY A 461 -9.00 -13.92 8.89
C GLY A 461 -9.10 -14.43 7.46
N ASP A 462 -8.66 -15.67 7.26
CA ASP A 462 -8.95 -16.44 6.05
C ASP A 462 -10.42 -16.91 6.11
N GLY A 463 -11.05 -17.21 4.97
CA GLY A 463 -12.38 -17.82 4.93
C GLY A 463 -13.54 -16.83 5.17
N PHE A 464 -13.57 -15.71 4.45
CA PHE A 464 -14.67 -14.74 4.56
C PHE A 464 -15.63 -14.79 3.37
N GLN A 465 -16.91 -14.53 3.66
CA GLN A 465 -17.89 -14.15 2.65
C GLN A 465 -18.17 -12.66 2.76
N THR A 466 -18.26 -11.97 1.62
CA THR A 466 -18.57 -10.54 1.56
C THR A 466 -19.97 -10.29 1.05
N ALA A 467 -20.56 -9.17 1.45
CA ALA A 467 -21.79 -8.65 0.87
C ALA A 467 -21.89 -7.14 1.10
N THR A 468 -22.69 -6.48 0.26
CA THR A 468 -23.08 -5.08 0.49
C THR A 468 -24.27 -5.02 1.45
N LYS A 469 -24.11 -4.37 2.60
CA LYS A 469 -25.14 -4.18 3.63
C LYS A 469 -25.27 -2.71 4.01
N ASN A 470 -26.50 -2.21 4.08
CA ASN A 470 -26.75 -0.79 4.36
C ASN A 470 -26.52 -0.41 5.83
N SER A 471 -26.38 -1.38 6.74
CA SER A 471 -26.17 -1.14 8.16
C SER A 471 -25.38 -2.25 8.84
N LEU A 472 -24.80 -1.94 10.01
CA LEU A 472 -24.18 -2.93 10.89
C LEU A 472 -25.18 -4.01 11.28
N ALA A 473 -26.43 -3.64 11.55
CA ALA A 473 -27.48 -4.58 11.93
C ALA A 473 -27.74 -5.61 10.82
N ASP A 474 -27.77 -5.19 9.56
CA ASP A 474 -27.97 -6.12 8.43
C ASP A 474 -26.75 -7.02 8.18
N CYS A 475 -25.54 -6.54 8.51
CA CYS A 475 -24.34 -7.38 8.50
C CYS A 475 -24.39 -8.44 9.62
N VAL A 476 -24.83 -8.06 10.82
CA VAL A 476 -25.05 -9.00 11.93
C VAL A 476 -26.13 -10.03 11.60
N LYS A 477 -27.24 -9.63 10.95
CA LYS A 477 -28.26 -10.58 10.49
C LYS A 477 -27.67 -11.63 9.55
N MET A 478 -26.88 -11.19 8.56
CA MET A 478 -26.19 -12.09 7.63
C MET A 478 -25.26 -13.06 8.35
N CYS A 479 -24.50 -12.61 9.36
CA CYS A 479 -23.67 -13.50 10.18
C CYS A 479 -24.53 -14.49 10.96
N ALA A 480 -25.63 -14.04 11.58
CA ALA A 480 -26.51 -14.89 12.37
C ALA A 480 -27.31 -15.93 11.56
N GLU A 481 -27.48 -15.70 10.27
CA GLU A 481 -28.08 -16.65 9.32
C GLU A 481 -27.06 -17.65 8.76
N HIS A 482 -25.76 -17.35 8.87
CA HIS A 482 -24.69 -18.19 8.34
C HIS A 482 -24.15 -19.11 9.46
N ASN A 483 -24.41 -20.41 9.35
CA ASN A 483 -24.14 -21.41 10.40
C ASN A 483 -22.71 -21.39 10.97
N ASN A 484 -21.72 -21.06 10.15
CA ASN A 484 -20.32 -21.05 10.57
C ASN A 484 -19.81 -19.67 10.98
N CYS A 485 -20.63 -18.61 10.90
CA CYS A 485 -20.14 -17.27 11.21
C CYS A 485 -19.80 -17.16 12.71
N VAL A 486 -18.56 -16.79 13.00
CA VAL A 486 -18.07 -16.55 14.36
C VAL A 486 -17.69 -15.09 14.57
N ALA A 487 -17.45 -14.34 13.51
CA ALA A 487 -17.22 -12.90 13.56
C ALA A 487 -17.58 -12.21 12.25
N LEU A 488 -17.68 -10.89 12.26
CA LEU A 488 -17.89 -10.08 11.07
C LEU A 488 -17.21 -8.72 11.20
N HIS A 489 -17.01 -8.09 10.04
CA HIS A 489 -16.54 -6.74 9.86
C HIS A 489 -17.59 -5.96 9.09
N TYR A 490 -17.82 -4.71 9.51
CA TYR A 490 -18.65 -3.79 8.75
C TYR A 490 -17.95 -2.45 8.55
N LEU A 491 -17.79 -2.02 7.30
CA LEU A 491 -17.34 -0.68 6.93
C LEU A 491 -18.53 0.15 6.44
N PRO A 492 -19.02 1.13 7.24
CA PRO A 492 -20.19 1.93 6.89
C PRO A 492 -20.02 2.72 5.59
N SER A 493 -18.83 3.30 5.37
CA SER A 493 -18.54 4.14 4.19
C SER A 493 -18.65 3.37 2.87
N GLN A 494 -18.31 2.09 2.88
CA GLN A 494 -18.35 1.22 1.71
C GLN A 494 -19.61 0.34 1.67
N LYS A 495 -20.45 0.41 2.71
CA LYS A 495 -21.53 -0.55 2.97
C LYS A 495 -21.03 -2.00 2.90
N PHE A 496 -19.76 -2.22 3.23
CA PHE A 496 -19.10 -3.51 3.06
C PHE A 496 -19.26 -4.34 4.33
N CYS A 497 -19.78 -5.55 4.18
CA CYS A 497 -19.91 -6.54 5.24
C CYS A 497 -19.05 -7.75 4.87
N ALA A 498 -18.15 -8.17 5.76
CA ALA A 498 -17.43 -9.43 5.64
C ALA A 498 -17.71 -10.30 6.86
N ILE A 499 -18.18 -11.52 6.67
CA ILE A 499 -18.40 -12.50 7.74
C ILE A 499 -17.28 -13.54 7.71
N HIS A 500 -16.83 -13.99 8.88
CA HIS A 500 -15.72 -14.91 9.08
C HIS A 500 -16.22 -16.22 9.69
N ASP A 501 -15.74 -17.35 9.15
CA ASP A 501 -16.09 -18.69 9.63
C ASP A 501 -15.15 -19.25 10.72
N SER A 502 -14.05 -18.54 10.98
CA SER A 502 -13.06 -18.84 12.01
C SER A 502 -12.76 -17.59 12.81
N ILE A 503 -12.38 -17.74 14.10
CA ILE A 503 -12.05 -16.57 14.93
C ILE A 503 -10.82 -15.94 14.29
N PRO A 504 -10.94 -14.73 13.71
CA PRO A 504 -9.84 -14.14 12.99
C PRO A 504 -8.70 -13.89 13.97
N ARG A 505 -7.45 -14.06 13.51
CA ARG A 505 -6.27 -13.79 14.33
C ARG A 505 -6.31 -12.33 14.71
N GLU A 506 -6.17 -12.01 15.99
CA GLU A 506 -6.24 -10.63 16.48
C GLU A 506 -5.44 -9.70 15.56
N GLY A 507 -6.15 -8.93 14.75
CA GLY A 507 -5.55 -8.04 13.77
C GLY A 507 -4.91 -6.84 14.46
N THR A 508 -4.09 -6.11 13.72
CA THR A 508 -3.51 -4.87 14.21
C THR A 508 -4.63 -3.87 14.50
N ARG A 509 -4.65 -3.38 15.75
CA ARG A 509 -5.54 -2.33 16.24
C ARG A 509 -5.20 -1.00 15.55
N ASN A 510 -5.57 -0.79 14.29
CA ASN A 510 -5.32 0.46 13.54
C ASN A 510 -6.13 0.65 12.25
N ASP A 511 -6.96 -0.31 11.80
CA ASP A 511 -7.77 -0.09 10.60
C ASP A 511 -9.09 0.60 10.97
N TYR A 512 -9.18 1.83 10.51
CA TYR A 512 -10.14 2.80 11.00
C TYR A 512 -11.55 2.53 10.49
N GLY A 513 -12.51 2.75 11.37
CA GLY A 513 -13.92 2.78 11.04
C GLY A 513 -14.63 1.46 10.78
N THR A 514 -13.94 0.34 11.01
CA THR A 514 -14.54 -0.98 10.96
C THR A 514 -15.26 -1.30 12.27
N ALA A 515 -16.49 -1.81 12.17
CA ALA A 515 -17.15 -2.49 13.29
C ALA A 515 -16.72 -3.96 13.26
N TYR A 516 -15.90 -4.38 14.23
CA TYR A 516 -15.70 -5.80 14.46
C TYR A 516 -16.81 -6.30 15.38
N VAL A 517 -17.52 -7.35 14.99
CA VAL A 517 -18.49 -7.99 15.86
C VAL A 517 -18.13 -9.45 15.93
N TRP A 518 -17.88 -9.98 17.12
CA TRP A 518 -17.66 -11.41 17.31
C TRP A 518 -18.75 -12.03 18.15
N ARG A 519 -18.97 -13.31 17.88
CA ARG A 519 -19.89 -14.15 18.62
C ARG A 519 -19.21 -14.68 19.86
N ILE A 520 -19.84 -14.50 21.02
CA ILE A 520 -19.34 -15.00 22.31
C ILE A 520 -19.94 -16.39 22.61
N HIS A 521 -21.20 -16.62 22.22
CA HIS A 521 -21.97 -17.85 22.47
C HIS A 521 -22.84 -18.23 21.27
#